data_AF-A0A2W5YFQ9-F1
#
_entry.id   AF-A0A2W5YFQ9-F1
#
_cell.length_a   1.000
_cell.length_b   1.000
_cell.length_c   1.000
_cell.angle_alpha   90.00
_cell.angle_beta   90.00
_cell.angle_gamma   90.00
#
_symmetry.space_group_name_H-M   'P 1'
#
loop_
_entity.id
_entity.type
_entity.pdbx_description
1 polymer ?
#
loop_
_entity_poly.entity_id
_entity_poly.type
_entity_poly.pdbx_seq_one_letter_code
_entity_poly.pdbx_strand_id
1 'polypeptide(L)'
;MSKFKRVSLSGSEELFRPTRPRVVEATEDTITEVVERPAKDRHSRHLHLAADEVQLLLDAIQAAKYPERAKPKLPLEKFERYDQLRDKLQAAPPE
;
A
#
# COMPACT_ATOMS: atom_id res chain seq x y z
N MET A 1 21.71 -13.71 -50.31
CA MET A 1 21.83 -13.45 -48.87
C MET A 1 22.66 -12.19 -48.65
N SER A 2 22.02 -11.06 -48.34
CA SER A 2 22.71 -9.78 -48.13
C SER A 2 23.50 -9.85 -46.81
N LYS A 3 24.82 -9.67 -46.87
CA LYS A 3 25.69 -9.69 -45.68
C LYS A 3 25.54 -8.36 -44.93
N PHE A 4 25.17 -8.42 -43.65
CA PHE A 4 25.09 -7.25 -42.79
C PHE A 4 26.46 -6.58 -42.67
N LYS A 5 26.53 -5.30 -43.04
CA LYS A 5 27.73 -4.47 -42.89
C LYS A 5 27.75 -3.93 -41.46
N ARG A 6 28.74 -4.36 -40.68
CA ARG A 6 28.95 -3.87 -39.30
C ARG A 6 29.72 -2.56 -39.39
N VAL A 7 29.11 -1.47 -38.95
CA VAL A 7 29.74 -0.15 -38.84
C VAL A 7 29.78 0.19 -37.35
N SER A 8 30.98 0.37 -36.81
CA SER A 8 31.16 0.86 -35.44
C SER A 8 30.94 2.36 -35.41
N LEU A 9 29.90 2.81 -34.72
CA LEU A 9 29.63 4.23 -34.51
C LEU A 9 30.58 4.76 -33.44
N SER A 10 31.41 5.74 -33.82
CA SER A 10 32.32 6.45 -32.91
C SER A 10 31.51 7.09 -31.77
N GLY A 11 31.92 6.83 -30.53
CA GLY A 11 31.22 7.31 -29.32
C GLY A 11 30.31 6.26 -28.65
N SER A 12 30.05 5.12 -29.29
CA SER A 12 29.29 4.02 -28.66
C SER A 12 29.98 3.48 -27.40
N GLU A 13 31.30 3.54 -27.32
CA GLU A 13 32.07 3.14 -26.14
C GLU A 13 31.76 3.99 -24.89
N GLU A 14 31.33 5.24 -25.04
CA GLU A 14 30.99 6.10 -23.90
C GLU A 14 29.69 5.69 -23.22
N LEU A 15 28.74 5.13 -23.98
CA LEU A 15 27.46 4.63 -23.46
C LEU A 15 27.61 3.34 -22.64
N PHE A 16 28.69 2.59 -22.89
CA PHE A 16 28.98 1.33 -22.18
C PHE A 16 30.12 1.48 -21.16
N ARG A 17 30.57 2.71 -20.86
CA ARG A 17 31.52 2.92 -19.77
C ARG A 17 30.86 2.50 -18.45
N PRO A 18 31.52 1.64 -17.64
CA PRO A 18 30.99 1.25 -16.34
C PRO A 18 30.86 2.51 -15.47
N THR A 19 29.63 2.91 -15.19
CA THR A 19 29.34 3.97 -14.23
C THR A 19 29.73 3.46 -12.86
N ARG A 20 30.83 3.99 -12.30
CA ARG A 20 31.12 3.78 -10.88
C ARG A 20 29.92 4.32 -10.11
N PRO A 21 29.26 3.53 -9.25
CA PRO A 21 28.23 4.07 -8.38
C PRO A 21 28.93 5.11 -7.51
N ARG A 22 28.61 6.38 -7.75
CA ARG A 22 29.01 7.45 -6.85
C ARG A 22 28.12 7.26 -5.64
N VAL A 23 28.63 6.50 -4.66
CA VAL A 23 28.00 6.40 -3.34
C VAL A 23 27.91 7.84 -2.85
N VAL A 24 26.68 8.34 -2.78
CA VAL A 24 26.38 9.67 -2.29
C VAL A 24 26.69 9.60 -0.79
N GLU A 25 27.89 10.00 -0.39
CA GLU A 25 28.32 10.12 1.02
C GLU A 25 27.55 11.23 1.78
N ALA A 26 26.45 11.75 1.21
CA ALA A 26 25.63 12.84 1.74
C ALA A 26 24.21 12.39 2.11
N THR A 27 24.05 11.15 2.58
CA THR A 27 22.86 10.71 3.31
C THR A 27 23.24 9.92 4.56
N GLU A 28 24.23 10.43 5.30
CA GLU A 28 24.46 10.04 6.69
C GLU A 28 23.76 10.99 7.68
N ASP A 29 22.72 11.70 7.24
CA ASP A 29 21.68 12.18 8.16
C ASP A 29 20.83 10.98 8.57
N THR A 30 21.46 10.10 9.34
CA THR A 30 20.77 9.05 10.09
C THR A 30 19.72 9.78 10.90
N ILE A 31 18.44 9.51 10.63
CA ILE A 31 17.32 10.07 11.39
C ILE A 31 17.43 9.50 12.81
N THR A 32 18.24 10.13 13.66
CA THR A 32 18.39 9.84 15.09
C THR A 32 17.42 10.68 15.93
N GLU A 33 16.57 11.46 15.27
CA GLU A 33 15.44 12.09 15.93
C GLU A 33 14.53 10.97 16.44
N VAL A 34 14.71 10.64 17.72
CA VAL A 34 13.72 9.88 18.48
C VAL A 34 12.51 10.78 18.51
N VAL A 35 11.67 10.65 17.50
CA VAL A 35 10.33 11.22 17.49
C VAL A 35 9.68 10.69 18.75
N GLU A 36 9.53 11.57 19.76
CA GLU A 36 8.71 11.31 20.93
C GLU A 36 7.30 11.07 20.42
N ARG A 37 7.02 9.81 20.10
CA ARG A 37 5.67 9.37 19.83
C ARG A 37 4.90 9.65 21.12
N PRO A 38 3.82 10.44 21.08
CA PRO A 38 2.98 10.63 22.25
C PRO A 38 2.63 9.24 22.78
N ALA A 39 2.75 9.07 24.10
CA ALA A 39 2.60 7.80 24.79
C ALA A 39 1.48 6.98 24.15
N LYS A 40 1.82 5.80 23.61
CA LYS A 40 0.86 4.89 22.96
C LYS A 40 -0.39 4.82 23.81
N ASP A 41 -1.47 5.42 23.35
CA ASP A 41 -2.79 5.18 23.91
C ASP A 41 -2.96 3.66 23.99
N ARG A 42 -3.21 3.18 25.21
CA ARG A 42 -3.34 1.76 25.58
C ARG A 42 -4.63 1.14 25.04
N HIS A 43 -4.87 1.26 23.73
CA HIS A 43 -6.07 0.76 23.06
C HIS A 43 -5.72 0.15 21.69
N SER A 44 -4.53 -0.47 21.56
CA SER A 44 -4.18 -1.20 20.34
C SER A 44 -4.92 -2.54 20.30
N ARG A 45 -6.14 -2.50 19.76
CA ARG A 45 -6.95 -3.70 19.50
C ARG A 45 -6.41 -4.42 18.27
N HIS A 46 -6.11 -5.70 18.43
CA HIS A 46 -5.72 -6.55 17.31
C HIS A 46 -6.94 -7.38 16.89
N LEU A 47 -7.34 -7.24 15.64
CA LEU A 47 -8.46 -7.97 15.04
C LEU A 47 -7.93 -8.79 13.87
N HIS A 48 -8.31 -10.07 13.85
CA HIS A 48 -8.02 -10.93 12.71
C HIS A 48 -9.19 -10.86 11.73
N LEU A 49 -8.91 -10.37 10.52
CA LEU A 49 -9.87 -10.29 9.43
C LEU A 49 -9.43 -11.20 8.29
N ALA A 50 -10.37 -11.92 7.70
CA ALA A 50 -10.14 -12.64 6.45
C ALA A 50 -9.97 -11.63 5.29
N ALA A 51 -9.33 -12.06 4.19
CA ALA A 51 -9.12 -11.19 3.03
C ALA A 51 -10.45 -10.63 2.47
N ASP A 52 -11.50 -11.46 2.44
CA ASP A 52 -12.84 -11.07 1.99
C ASP A 52 -13.48 -10.01 2.91
N GLU A 53 -13.23 -10.09 4.21
CA GLU A 53 -13.71 -9.13 5.21
C GLU A 53 -13.01 -7.78 5.08
N VAL A 54 -11.70 -7.80 4.79
CA VAL A 54 -10.93 -6.59 4.49
C VAL A 54 -11.49 -5.91 3.23
N GLN A 55 -11.83 -6.68 2.20
CA GLN A 55 -12.40 -6.14 0.97
C GLN A 55 -13.79 -5.53 1.23
N LEU A 56 -14.63 -6.19 2.02
CA LEU A 56 -15.91 -5.62 2.44
C LEU A 56 -15.73 -4.31 3.20
N LEU A 57 -14.79 -4.25 4.15
CA LEU A 57 -14.51 -3.05 4.90
C LEU A 57 -14.10 -1.88 3.98
N LEU A 58 -13.24 -2.16 3.00
CA LEU A 58 -12.80 -1.17 2.01
C LEU A 58 -13.97 -0.66 1.15
N ASP A 59 -14.82 -1.57 0.66
CA ASP A 59 -16.02 -1.21 -0.09
C ASP A 59 -16.93 -0.28 0.72
N ALA A 60 -17.15 -0.58 2.00
CA ALA A 60 -17.96 0.24 2.90
C ALA A 60 -17.35 1.63 3.13
N ILE A 61 -16.03 1.70 3.36
CA ILE A 61 -15.32 2.98 3.53
C ILE A 61 -15.42 3.82 2.26
N GLN A 62 -15.27 3.21 1.08
CA GLN A 62 -15.40 3.92 -0.19
C GLN A 62 -16.83 4.44 -0.41
N ALA A 63 -17.85 3.65 -0.09
CA ALA A 63 -19.24 4.08 -0.18
C ALA A 63 -19.53 5.26 0.77
N ALA A 64 -19.01 5.22 2.00
CA ALA A 64 -19.14 6.29 2.97
C ALA A 64 -18.40 7.57 2.54
N LYS A 65 -17.21 7.43 1.94
CA LYS A 65 -16.39 8.56 1.46
C LYS A 65 -16.94 9.20 0.18
N TYR A 66 -17.58 8.40 -0.68
CA TYR A 66 -18.11 8.84 -1.97
C TYR A 66 -19.59 8.44 -2.11
N PRO A 67 -20.50 9.02 -1.32
CA PRO A 67 -21.92 8.65 -1.31
C PRO A 67 -22.58 8.87 -2.67
N GLU A 68 -22.16 9.88 -3.43
CA GLU A 68 -22.62 10.16 -4.80
C GLU A 68 -22.29 9.03 -5.80
N ARG A 69 -21.30 8.19 -5.47
CA ARG A 69 -20.89 7.04 -6.29
C ARG A 69 -21.45 5.72 -5.77
N ALA A 70 -22.18 5.75 -4.65
CA ALA A 70 -22.73 4.54 -4.06
C ALA A 70 -23.85 3.98 -4.96
N LYS A 71 -23.71 2.73 -5.37
CA LYS A 71 -24.74 2.01 -6.14
C LYS A 71 -25.96 1.74 -5.25
N PRO A 72 -27.19 1.75 -5.82
CA PRO A 72 -28.41 1.50 -5.04
C PRO A 72 -28.47 0.08 -4.48
N LYS A 73 -29.27 -0.06 -3.40
CA LYS A 73 -29.62 -1.27 -2.60
C LYS A 73 -28.69 -2.47 -2.77
N LEU A 74 -27.86 -2.69 -1.77
CA LEU A 74 -27.04 -3.89 -1.67
C LEU A 74 -27.92 -5.15 -1.62
N PRO A 75 -27.49 -6.25 -2.25
CA PRO A 75 -28.19 -7.54 -2.12
C PRO A 75 -28.19 -8.00 -0.66
N LEU A 76 -29.25 -8.71 -0.26
CA LEU A 76 -29.47 -9.13 1.13
C LEU A 76 -28.27 -9.90 1.71
N GLU A 77 -27.68 -10.82 0.94
CA GLU A 77 -26.49 -11.57 1.36
C GLU A 77 -25.29 -10.67 1.69
N LYS A 78 -25.10 -9.57 0.95
CA LYS A 78 -24.01 -8.63 1.20
C LYS A 78 -24.29 -7.81 2.46
N PHE A 79 -25.56 -7.49 2.73
CA PHE A 79 -25.99 -6.83 3.95
C PHE A 79 -25.71 -7.68 5.20
N GLU A 80 -26.08 -8.96 5.18
CA GLU A 80 -25.80 -9.89 6.28
C GLU A 80 -24.30 -10.02 6.58
N ARG A 81 -23.46 -10.04 5.54
CA ARG A 81 -21.99 -10.05 5.70
C ARG A 81 -21.46 -8.78 6.36
N TYR A 82 -22.06 -7.62 6.08
CA TYR A 82 -21.70 -6.37 6.74
C TYR A 82 -22.11 -6.36 8.21
N ASP A 83 -23.28 -6.90 8.54
CA ASP A 83 -23.73 -7.02 9.93
C ASP A 83 -22.82 -7.97 10.71
N GLN A 84 -22.44 -9.12 10.14
CA GLN A 84 -21.47 -10.03 10.76
C GLN A 84 -20.11 -9.36 11.00
N LEU A 85 -19.63 -8.56 10.03
CA LEU A 85 -18.38 -7.81 10.16
C LEU A 85 -18.50 -6.75 11.27
N ARG A 86 -19.62 -6.03 11.33
CA ARG A 86 -19.90 -5.05 12.38
C ARG A 86 -19.91 -5.71 13.76
N ASP A 87 -20.59 -6.84 13.91
CA ASP A 87 -20.65 -7.57 15.17
C ASP A 87 -19.26 -8.00 15.63
N LYS A 88 -18.41 -8.48 14.72
CA LYS A 88 -17.00 -8.80 15.04
C LYS A 88 -16.20 -7.59 15.52
N LEU A 89 -16.41 -6.42 14.91
CA LEU A 89 -15.74 -5.18 15.31
C LEU A 89 -16.23 -4.66 16.67
N GLN A 90 -17.51 -4.83 16.98
CA GLN A 90 -18.13 -4.36 18.22
C GLN A 90 -17.96 -5.35 19.39
N ALA A 91 -17.92 -6.66 19.10
CA ALA A 91 -17.77 -7.71 20.09
C ALA A 91 -16.37 -7.80 20.68
N ALA A 92 -15.37 -7.12 20.10
CA ALA A 92 -14.05 -7.00 20.71
C ALA A 92 -14.13 -6.07 21.94
N PRO A 93 -14.10 -6.61 23.18
CA PRO A 93 -14.21 -5.79 24.37
C PRO A 93 -12.98 -4.87 24.51
N PRO A 94 -13.12 -3.71 25.17
CA PRO A 94 -11.96 -3.01 25.72
C PRO A 94 -11.34 -3.86 26.83
N GLU A 95 -10.04 -4.16 26.75
CA GLU A 95 -9.24 -4.56 27.92
C GLU A 95 -8.95 -3.37 28.82
#